data_AF-A0A7S0A7L6-F1
#
_entry.id   AF-A0A7S0A7L6-F1
#
_cell.length_a   1.000
_cell.length_b   1.000
_cell.length_c   1.000
_cell.angle_alpha   90.00
_cell.angle_beta   90.00
_cell.angle_gamma   90.00
#
_symmetry.space_group_name_H-M   'P 1'
#
loop_
_entity.id
_entity.type
_entity.pdbx_description
1 polymer ?
#
loop_
_entity_poly.entity_id
_entity_poly.type
_entity_poly.pdbx_seq_one_letter_code
_entity_poly.pdbx_strand_id
1 'polypeptide(L)'
;VLGTLFIITEWRRRKLNRKASKIEITQEVLDFEKDPWFKGHEFYFVSAKKLKSTTGKVDHFQKLREEGDWLSTRVLSLQQAADCDVPKDIITISHIWGKPYHPDPDGEQMDALRKWLREHPEIHWVWVDWCCLPQVLKNDKNEVVERRTGEDAVLFEEGLANVNIAYLVPPVILILDFQYLARFWPNFEAYLSYQDVTPTGLKPAKALR
;
A
#
# COMPACT_ATOMS: atom_id res chain seq x y z
N VAL A 1 30.14 -7.84 23.25
CA VAL A 1 29.45 -7.33 22.03
C VAL A 1 29.69 -8.35 20.93
N LEU A 2 28.75 -9.28 20.74
CA LEU A 2 28.87 -10.37 19.78
C LEU A 2 28.53 -9.83 18.38
N GLY A 3 29.57 -9.60 17.57
CA GLY A 3 29.45 -9.17 16.18
C GLY A 3 29.04 -10.34 15.29
N THR A 4 27.99 -10.14 14.49
CA THR A 4 27.57 -11.07 13.46
C THR A 4 28.65 -11.16 12.38
N LEU A 5 29.34 -12.31 12.31
CA LEU A 5 30.32 -12.64 11.28
C LEU A 5 29.57 -13.12 10.03
N PHE A 6 29.48 -12.28 9.00
CA PHE A 6 29.02 -12.71 7.68
C PHE A 6 30.13 -13.55 7.02
N ILE A 7 29.98 -14.88 7.00
CA ILE A 7 30.80 -15.75 6.16
C ILE A 7 30.36 -15.56 4.71
N ILE A 8 30.99 -14.61 4.03
CA ILE A 8 30.92 -14.51 2.56
C ILE A 8 31.77 -15.65 2.02
N THR A 9 31.12 -16.72 1.55
CA THR A 9 31.80 -17.80 0.84
C THR A 9 32.55 -17.24 -0.38
N GLU A 10 33.78 -17.71 -0.62
CA GLU A 10 34.69 -17.17 -1.65
C GLU A 10 34.11 -17.12 -3.08
N TRP A 11 33.01 -17.85 -3.32
CA TRP A 11 32.24 -17.81 -4.55
C TRP A 11 31.66 -16.41 -4.87
N ARG A 12 31.23 -15.64 -3.86
CA ARG A 12 30.68 -14.27 -4.06
C ARG A 12 31.76 -13.20 -4.24
N ARG A 13 32.97 -13.38 -3.70
CA ARG A 13 34.06 -12.40 -3.81
C ARG A 13 34.61 -12.29 -5.25
N ARG A 14 34.58 -13.39 -6.02
CA ARG A 14 34.96 -13.40 -7.44
C ARG A 14 33.91 -12.76 -8.37
N LYS A 15 32.64 -12.67 -7.95
CA LYS A 15 31.57 -12.02 -8.73
C LYS A 15 31.48 -10.52 -8.46
N LEU A 16 31.85 -10.06 -7.26
CA LEU A 16 31.85 -8.64 -6.87
C LEU A 16 33.07 -7.86 -7.41
N ASN A 17 34.22 -8.51 -7.67
CA ASN A 17 35.39 -7.86 -8.26
C ASN A 17 35.39 -7.81 -9.80
N ARG A 18 34.29 -8.21 -10.45
CA ARG A 18 34.15 -8.16 -11.91
C ARG A 18 32.90 -7.35 -12.24
N LYS A 19 33.11 -6.06 -12.51
CA LYS A 19 32.14 -4.97 -12.75
C LYS A 19 31.75 -4.14 -11.52
N ALA A 20 32.72 -3.43 -10.96
CA ALA A 20 32.52 -2.01 -10.67
C ALA A 20 32.59 -1.25 -12.01
N SER A 21 31.68 -1.57 -12.93
CA SER A 21 31.43 -0.71 -14.09
C SER A 21 30.67 0.49 -13.56
N LYS A 22 31.07 1.71 -13.97
CA LYS A 22 30.15 2.85 -13.99
C LYS A 22 28.78 2.33 -14.42
N ILE A 23 27.75 2.55 -13.62
CA ILE A 23 26.38 2.32 -14.06
C ILE A 23 26.18 3.34 -15.18
N GLU A 24 26.47 2.95 -16.41
CA GLU A 24 25.99 3.65 -17.58
C GLU A 24 24.48 3.49 -17.55
N ILE A 25 23.78 4.60 -17.32
CA ILE A 25 22.34 4.69 -17.43
C ILE A 25 22.03 4.29 -18.87
N THR A 26 21.54 3.07 -19.08
CA THR A 26 21.17 2.57 -20.41
C THR A 26 19.93 3.31 -20.90
N GLN A 27 19.72 3.35 -22.22
CA GLN A 27 18.51 3.94 -22.81
C GLN A 27 17.22 3.31 -22.25
N GLU A 28 17.27 2.06 -21.78
CA GLU A 28 16.17 1.38 -21.06
C GLU A 28 15.81 2.02 -19.72
N VAL A 29 16.80 2.57 -18.97
CA VAL A 29 16.53 3.33 -17.74
C VAL A 29 15.97 4.72 -18.08
N LEU A 30 16.37 5.28 -19.22
CA LEU A 30 15.83 6.56 -19.73
C LEU A 30 14.41 6.42 -20.29
N ASP A 31 14.00 5.22 -20.68
CA ASP A 31 12.67 4.91 -21.19
C ASP A 31 11.65 4.50 -20.10
N PHE A 32 11.98 4.66 -18.81
CA PHE A 32 11.07 4.36 -17.68
C PHE A 32 9.73 5.10 -17.77
N GLU A 33 9.70 6.27 -18.43
CA GLU A 33 8.46 7.01 -18.71
C GLU A 33 7.46 6.24 -19.60
N LYS A 34 7.93 5.20 -20.31
CA LYS A 34 7.10 4.32 -21.15
C LYS A 34 6.57 3.11 -20.39
N ASP A 35 7.08 2.83 -19.19
CA ASP A 35 6.61 1.72 -18.36
C ASP A 35 5.15 1.96 -17.94
N PRO A 36 4.24 0.99 -18.12
CA PRO A 36 2.87 1.09 -17.64
C PRO A 36 2.76 1.53 -16.16
N TRP A 37 3.70 1.15 -15.29
CA TRP A 37 3.70 1.53 -13.87
C TRP A 37 3.94 3.02 -13.66
N PHE A 38 4.62 3.68 -14.60
CA PHE A 38 4.83 5.12 -14.55
C PHE A 38 3.55 5.90 -14.86
N LYS A 39 2.73 5.38 -15.78
CA LYS A 39 1.44 5.96 -16.18
C LYS A 39 0.36 5.80 -15.10
N GLY A 40 0.53 4.85 -14.20
CA GLY A 40 -0.30 4.66 -13.02
C GLY A 40 -1.28 3.51 -13.12
N HIS A 41 -1.94 3.25 -12.00
CA HIS A 41 -2.92 2.18 -11.84
C HIS A 41 -4.20 2.71 -11.21
N GLU A 42 -5.33 2.20 -11.67
CA GLU A 42 -6.65 2.52 -11.12
C GLU A 42 -6.91 1.67 -9.88
N PHE A 43 -7.06 2.32 -8.72
CA PHE A 43 -7.41 1.67 -7.46
C PHE A 43 -8.82 2.07 -7.03
N TYR A 44 -9.50 1.19 -6.32
CA TYR A 44 -10.69 1.54 -5.56
C TYR A 44 -10.31 2.24 -4.25
N PHE A 45 -11.14 3.20 -3.84
CA PHE A 45 -11.02 3.91 -2.57
C PHE A 45 -12.37 3.96 -1.87
N VAL A 46 -12.33 3.87 -0.55
CA VAL A 46 -13.49 4.04 0.32
C VAL A 46 -13.80 5.52 0.49
N SER A 47 -15.08 5.87 0.44
CA SER A 47 -15.54 7.22 0.78
C SER A 47 -15.27 7.56 2.25
N ALA A 48 -14.47 8.59 2.50
CA ALA A 48 -14.24 9.11 3.84
C ALA A 48 -15.53 9.59 4.50
N LYS A 49 -16.50 10.09 3.71
CA LYS A 49 -17.84 10.47 4.19
C LYS A 49 -18.56 9.27 4.81
N LYS A 50 -18.55 8.12 4.12
CA LYS A 50 -19.19 6.88 4.58
C LYS A 50 -18.49 6.31 5.82
N LEU A 51 -17.15 6.35 5.84
CA LEU A 51 -16.39 5.96 7.03
C LEU A 51 -16.79 6.82 8.24
N LYS A 52 -16.83 8.14 8.10
CA LYS A 52 -17.19 9.08 9.17
C LYS A 52 -18.61 8.84 9.74
N SER A 53 -19.55 8.41 8.90
CA SER A 53 -20.95 8.17 9.27
C SER A 53 -21.23 6.77 9.83
N THR A 54 -20.21 5.90 9.92
CA THR A 54 -20.35 4.53 10.45
C THR A 54 -19.48 4.32 11.68
N THR A 55 -19.60 3.16 12.32
CA THR A 55 -18.83 2.75 13.51
C THR A 55 -18.51 1.27 13.44
N GLY A 56 -17.45 0.83 14.13
CA GLY A 56 -17.06 -0.57 14.19
C GLY A 56 -16.46 -1.10 12.87
N LYS A 57 -16.44 -2.42 12.71
CA LYS A 57 -15.80 -3.06 11.55
C LYS A 57 -16.42 -2.60 10.22
N VAL A 58 -15.57 -2.46 9.21
CA VAL A 58 -15.98 -2.16 7.84
C VAL A 58 -15.98 -3.45 7.03
N ASP A 59 -16.97 -3.60 6.17
CA ASP A 59 -17.06 -4.76 5.29
C ASP A 59 -15.94 -4.78 4.24
N HIS A 60 -15.73 -5.95 3.66
CA HIS A 60 -14.72 -6.17 2.64
C HIS A 60 -15.15 -5.63 1.27
N PHE A 61 -14.18 -5.53 0.36
CA PHE A 61 -14.35 -5.00 -1.00
C PHE A 61 -15.62 -5.48 -1.73
N GLN A 62 -15.86 -6.79 -1.83
CA GLN A 62 -16.99 -7.30 -2.62
C GLN A 62 -18.34 -6.78 -2.12
N LYS A 63 -18.59 -6.84 -0.80
CA LYS A 63 -19.83 -6.29 -0.22
C LYS A 63 -19.93 -4.77 -0.35
N LEU A 64 -18.82 -4.04 -0.15
CA LEU A 64 -18.83 -2.58 -0.34
C LEU A 64 -19.11 -2.18 -1.80
N ARG A 65 -18.62 -2.98 -2.76
CA ARG A 65 -18.89 -2.80 -4.19
C ARG A 65 -20.37 -3.04 -4.51
N GLU A 66 -21.00 -4.05 -3.91
CA GLU A 66 -22.44 -4.33 -4.07
C GLU A 66 -23.33 -3.21 -3.51
N GLU A 67 -22.94 -2.60 -2.39
CA GLU A 67 -23.67 -1.47 -1.79
C GLU A 67 -23.57 -0.17 -2.63
N GLY A 68 -22.59 -0.09 -3.54
CA GLY A 68 -22.53 0.87 -4.65
C GLY A 68 -22.12 2.30 -4.30
N ASP A 69 -22.34 2.78 -3.08
CA ASP A 69 -22.03 4.17 -2.67
C ASP A 69 -20.77 4.29 -1.78
N TRP A 70 -20.09 3.17 -1.51
CA TRP A 70 -18.88 3.12 -0.69
C TRP A 70 -17.60 3.34 -1.47
N LEU A 71 -17.51 2.81 -2.70
CA LEU A 71 -16.27 2.72 -3.46
C LEU A 71 -16.27 3.65 -4.66
N SER A 72 -15.12 4.25 -4.94
CA SER A 72 -14.88 5.02 -6.17
C SER A 72 -13.46 4.78 -6.65
N THR A 73 -13.24 4.77 -7.96
CA THR A 73 -11.91 4.51 -8.53
C THR A 73 -11.10 5.78 -8.68
N ARG A 74 -9.79 5.73 -8.38
CA ARG A 74 -8.84 6.83 -8.66
C ARG A 74 -7.57 6.24 -9.24
N VAL A 75 -6.93 6.98 -10.13
CA VAL A 75 -5.62 6.63 -10.66
C VAL A 75 -4.55 7.21 -9.76
N LEU A 76 -3.63 6.36 -9.31
CA LEU A 76 -2.37 6.80 -8.70
C LEU A 76 -1.23 6.47 -9.65
N SER A 77 -0.31 7.40 -9.87
CA SER A 77 0.85 7.19 -10.73
C SER A 77 2.16 7.64 -10.10
N LEU A 78 3.26 6.96 -10.46
CA LEU A 78 4.59 7.38 -10.05
C LEU A 78 4.99 8.72 -10.69
N GLN A 79 4.44 9.03 -11.87
CA GLN A 79 4.56 10.35 -12.50
C GLN A 79 4.06 11.45 -11.57
N GLN A 80 2.86 11.32 -10.99
CA GLN A 80 2.31 12.30 -10.05
C GLN A 80 3.23 12.55 -8.86
N ALA A 81 3.77 11.47 -8.28
CA ALA A 81 4.72 11.60 -7.17
C ALA A 81 6.04 12.26 -7.60
N ALA A 82 6.56 11.95 -8.79
CA ALA A 82 7.79 12.54 -9.33
C ALA A 82 7.62 14.04 -9.63
N ASP A 83 6.44 14.45 -10.10
CA ASP A 83 6.09 15.84 -10.43
C ASP A 83 5.69 16.67 -9.20
N CYS A 84 5.75 16.08 -8.00
CA CYS A 84 5.28 16.67 -6.73
C CYS A 84 3.79 17.05 -6.74
N ASP A 85 2.98 16.40 -7.59
CA ASP A 85 1.53 16.58 -7.70
C ASP A 85 0.79 15.46 -6.96
N VAL A 86 1.12 15.29 -5.67
CA VAL A 86 0.49 14.27 -4.83
C VAL A 86 -0.94 14.66 -4.45
N PRO A 87 -1.91 13.72 -4.47
CA PRO A 87 -3.30 14.01 -4.15
C PRO A 87 -3.43 14.39 -2.67
N LYS A 88 -4.12 15.50 -2.40
CA LYS A 88 -4.30 16.05 -1.04
C LYS A 88 -5.59 15.58 -0.36
N ASP A 89 -6.53 15.02 -1.11
CA ASP A 89 -7.82 14.52 -0.63
C ASP A 89 -7.87 12.98 -0.53
N ILE A 90 -6.74 12.32 -0.77
CA ILE A 90 -6.56 10.87 -0.70
C ILE A 90 -5.56 10.52 0.39
N ILE A 91 -5.86 9.51 1.19
CA ILE A 91 -4.89 8.88 2.09
C ILE A 91 -4.85 7.36 1.87
N THR A 92 -3.74 6.76 2.25
CA THR A 92 -3.57 5.31 2.35
C THR A 92 -3.36 4.91 3.80
N ILE A 93 -3.89 3.74 4.19
CA ILE A 93 -3.69 3.20 5.54
C ILE A 93 -2.70 2.04 5.48
N SER A 94 -1.67 2.11 6.32
CA SER A 94 -0.86 0.94 6.66
C SER A 94 -1.24 0.47 8.05
N HIS A 95 -1.66 -0.79 8.14
CA HIS A 95 -2.22 -1.39 9.35
C HIS A 95 -1.90 -2.88 9.43
N ILE A 96 -2.13 -3.49 10.58
CA ILE A 96 -1.95 -4.93 10.74
C ILE A 96 -3.24 -5.69 10.49
N TRP A 97 -3.09 -6.90 9.95
CA TRP A 97 -4.16 -7.89 10.02
C TRP A 97 -4.20 -8.53 11.42
N GLY A 98 -5.15 -8.13 12.25
CA GLY A 98 -5.34 -8.63 13.60
C GLY A 98 -5.69 -10.12 13.66
N LYS A 99 -6.42 -10.64 12.68
CA LYS A 99 -6.74 -12.08 12.52
C LYS A 99 -6.50 -12.55 11.08
N PRO A 100 -6.24 -13.85 10.85
CA PRO A 100 -6.09 -14.41 9.49
C PRO A 100 -7.33 -14.28 8.59
N TYR A 101 -8.51 -14.04 9.19
CA TYR A 101 -9.80 -13.97 8.51
C TYR A 101 -10.37 -12.54 8.45
N HIS A 102 -9.82 -11.60 9.21
CA HIS A 102 -10.28 -10.20 9.23
C HIS A 102 -9.19 -9.30 9.81
N PRO A 103 -8.89 -8.14 9.19
CA PRO A 103 -7.84 -7.26 9.69
C PRO A 103 -8.20 -6.56 10.99
N ASP A 104 -9.47 -6.16 11.13
CA ASP A 104 -9.96 -5.38 12.27
C ASP A 104 -11.32 -5.89 12.76
N PRO A 105 -11.38 -7.10 13.36
CA PRO A 105 -12.66 -7.77 13.67
C PRO A 105 -13.53 -6.98 14.65
N ASP A 106 -12.89 -6.23 15.55
CA ASP A 106 -13.53 -5.42 16.58
C ASP A 106 -13.79 -3.97 16.12
N GLY A 107 -13.17 -3.54 15.00
CA GLY A 107 -13.36 -2.21 14.43
C GLY A 107 -12.51 -1.10 15.06
N GLU A 108 -11.60 -1.44 15.97
CA GLU A 108 -10.80 -0.48 16.73
C GLU A 108 -9.88 0.35 15.83
N GLN A 109 -9.25 -0.30 14.82
CA GLN A 109 -8.37 0.38 13.88
C GLN A 109 -9.18 1.36 13.00
N MET A 110 -10.34 0.93 12.52
CA MET A 110 -11.24 1.77 11.73
C MET A 110 -11.84 2.91 12.55
N ASP A 111 -12.15 2.70 13.84
CA ASP A 111 -12.66 3.75 14.71
C ASP A 111 -11.59 4.80 15.05
N ALA A 112 -10.33 4.40 15.22
CA ALA A 112 -9.21 5.32 15.34
C ALA A 112 -9.06 6.18 14.07
N LEU A 113 -9.11 5.55 12.90
CA LEU A 113 -9.11 6.24 11.61
C LEU A 113 -10.29 7.22 11.49
N ARG A 114 -11.52 6.81 11.85
CA ARG A 114 -12.69 7.69 11.80
C ARG A 114 -12.55 8.92 12.69
N LYS A 115 -11.97 8.75 13.88
CA LYS A 115 -11.69 9.89 14.77
C LYS A 115 -10.78 10.89 14.06
N TRP A 116 -9.68 10.43 13.47
CA TRP A 116 -8.77 11.26 12.69
C TRP A 116 -9.48 11.92 11.50
N LEU A 117 -10.24 11.17 10.70
CA LEU A 117 -10.97 11.71 9.53
C LEU A 117 -11.97 12.82 9.87
N ARG A 118 -12.54 12.83 11.09
CA ARG A 118 -13.44 13.91 11.54
C ARG A 118 -12.71 15.23 11.76
N GLU A 119 -11.43 15.18 12.07
CA GLU A 119 -10.55 16.34 12.23
C GLU A 119 -9.97 16.81 10.89
N HIS A 120 -10.07 15.96 9.85
CA HIS A 120 -9.51 16.16 8.51
C HIS A 120 -10.61 16.14 7.41
N PRO A 121 -11.46 17.18 7.33
CA PRO A 121 -12.57 17.24 6.38
C PRO A 121 -12.14 17.28 4.90
N GLU A 122 -10.90 17.70 4.62
CA GLU A 122 -10.28 17.73 3.30
C GLU A 122 -10.07 16.35 2.68
N ILE A 123 -10.04 15.29 3.50
CA ILE A 123 -9.88 13.92 3.03
C ILE A 123 -11.22 13.36 2.57
N HIS A 124 -11.25 12.93 1.31
CA HIS A 124 -12.43 12.40 0.63
C HIS A 124 -12.32 10.90 0.39
N TRP A 125 -11.11 10.38 0.19
CA TRP A 125 -10.87 9.00 -0.25
C TRP A 125 -9.83 8.33 0.63
N VAL A 126 -10.12 7.09 1.02
CA VAL A 126 -9.25 6.31 1.89
C VAL A 126 -8.99 4.96 1.24
N TRP A 127 -7.71 4.61 1.10
CA TRP A 127 -7.31 3.28 0.66
C TRP A 127 -7.04 2.38 1.86
N VAL A 128 -7.77 1.27 1.92
CA VAL A 128 -7.58 0.19 2.92
C VAL A 128 -7.62 -1.12 2.15
N ASP A 129 -6.56 -1.92 2.21
CA ASP A 129 -6.41 -3.17 1.45
C ASP A 129 -7.67 -4.07 1.48
N TRP A 130 -8.26 -4.29 2.65
CA TRP A 130 -9.46 -5.07 2.90
C TRP A 130 -10.70 -4.54 2.18
N CYS A 131 -10.83 -3.22 2.11
CA CYS A 131 -11.98 -2.53 1.55
C CYS A 131 -11.81 -2.24 0.05
N CYS A 132 -10.56 -2.18 -0.43
CA CYS A 132 -10.20 -1.68 -1.75
C CYS A 132 -9.71 -2.77 -2.72
N LEU A 133 -9.41 -3.98 -2.23
CA LEU A 133 -9.01 -5.12 -3.05
C LEU A 133 -9.91 -6.33 -2.80
N PRO A 134 -10.20 -7.16 -3.82
CA PRO A 134 -11.00 -8.37 -3.64
C PRO A 134 -10.39 -9.38 -2.65
N GLN A 135 -11.21 -9.87 -1.73
CA GLN A 135 -10.77 -10.73 -0.64
C GLN A 135 -11.18 -12.20 -0.82
N VAL A 136 -10.43 -13.12 -0.21
CA VAL A 136 -10.94 -14.47 0.07
C VAL A 136 -11.51 -14.44 1.46
N LEU A 137 -12.83 -14.60 1.60
CA LEU A 137 -13.45 -14.55 2.91
C LEU A 137 -13.25 -15.86 3.65
N LYS A 138 -12.97 -15.72 4.93
CA LYS A 138 -12.80 -16.85 5.83
C LYS A 138 -13.61 -16.65 7.09
N ASN A 139 -14.01 -17.74 7.72
CA ASN A 139 -14.63 -17.71 9.04
C ASN A 139 -13.58 -17.60 10.15
N ASP A 140 -14.04 -17.56 11.39
CA ASP A 140 -13.23 -17.54 12.61
C ASP A 140 -12.30 -18.75 12.77
N LYS A 141 -12.65 -19.88 12.15
CA LYS A 141 -11.84 -21.10 12.04
C LYS A 141 -10.84 -21.05 10.88
N ASN A 142 -10.73 -19.91 10.18
CA ASN A 142 -9.86 -19.69 9.02
C ASN A 142 -10.20 -20.61 7.82
N GLU A 143 -11.43 -21.10 7.76
CA GLU A 143 -11.97 -21.88 6.63
C GLU A 143 -12.55 -20.91 5.59
N VAL A 144 -12.33 -21.20 4.31
CA VAL A 144 -12.81 -20.35 3.21
C VAL A 144 -14.33 -20.45 3.12
N VAL A 145 -15.01 -19.31 3.28
CA VAL A 145 -16.46 -19.20 3.10
C VAL A 145 -16.82 -18.64 1.73
N GLU A 146 -15.95 -17.82 1.15
CA GLU A 146 -16.14 -17.22 -0.16
C GLU A 146 -14.80 -17.10 -0.89
N ARG A 147 -14.78 -17.45 -2.17
CA ARG A 147 -13.62 -17.27 -3.06
C ARG A 147 -13.88 -16.09 -3.97
N ARG A 148 -12.79 -15.42 -4.37
CA ARG A 148 -12.82 -14.47 -5.48
C ARG A 148 -13.38 -15.13 -6.73
N THR A 149 -14.19 -14.40 -7.48
CA THR A 149 -14.56 -14.76 -8.86
C THR A 149 -13.32 -14.68 -9.77
N GLY A 150 -13.45 -15.12 -11.02
CA GLY A 150 -12.36 -14.99 -12.00
C GLY A 150 -11.95 -13.53 -12.22
N GLU A 151 -12.93 -12.63 -12.33
CA GLU A 151 -12.71 -11.19 -12.49
C GLU A 151 -12.07 -10.58 -11.23
N ASP A 152 -12.54 -10.96 -10.05
CA ASP A 152 -11.98 -10.49 -8.77
C ASP A 152 -10.56 -11.02 -8.54
N ALA A 153 -10.22 -12.20 -9.06
CA ALA A 153 -8.86 -12.72 -8.99
C ALA A 153 -7.91 -11.88 -9.85
N VAL A 154 -8.31 -11.54 -11.08
CA VAL A 154 -7.53 -10.65 -11.96
C VAL A 154 -7.35 -9.28 -11.32
N LEU A 155 -8.45 -8.67 -10.84
CA LEU A 155 -8.40 -7.36 -10.19
C LEU A 155 -7.50 -7.37 -8.95
N PHE A 156 -7.53 -8.43 -8.14
CA PHE A 156 -6.65 -8.58 -6.99
C PHE A 156 -5.18 -8.70 -7.42
N GLU A 157 -4.88 -9.50 -8.44
CA GLU A 157 -3.50 -9.69 -8.93
C GLU A 157 -2.92 -8.40 -9.50
N GLU A 158 -3.71 -7.66 -10.29
CA GLU A 158 -3.30 -6.36 -10.84
C GLU A 158 -3.10 -5.32 -9.74
N GLY A 159 -4.04 -5.21 -8.79
CA GLY A 159 -3.92 -4.30 -7.66
C GLY A 159 -2.73 -4.63 -6.77
N LEU A 160 -2.46 -5.92 -6.53
CA LEU A 160 -1.30 -6.36 -5.74
C LEU A 160 0.03 -6.08 -6.46
N ALA A 161 0.09 -6.26 -7.78
CA ALA A 161 1.28 -5.93 -8.57
C ALA A 161 1.64 -4.44 -8.50
N ASN A 162 0.64 -3.56 -8.31
CA ASN A 162 0.80 -2.11 -8.26
C ASN A 162 0.75 -1.52 -6.84
N VAL A 163 0.53 -2.34 -5.80
CA VAL A 163 0.19 -1.89 -4.45
C VAL A 163 1.19 -0.90 -3.84
N ASN A 164 2.47 -1.00 -4.21
CA ASN A 164 3.52 -0.08 -3.74
C ASN A 164 3.22 1.38 -4.11
N ILE A 165 2.51 1.63 -5.21
CA ILE A 165 2.10 2.98 -5.62
C ILE A 165 1.18 3.60 -4.56
N ALA A 166 0.28 2.82 -3.96
CA ALA A 166 -0.61 3.29 -2.90
C ALA A 166 0.14 3.79 -1.66
N TYR A 167 1.34 3.29 -1.41
CA TYR A 167 2.20 3.70 -0.28
C TYR A 167 3.29 4.72 -0.66
N LEU A 168 3.48 5.00 -1.96
CA LEU A 168 4.49 5.94 -2.48
C LEU A 168 3.89 7.29 -2.89
N VAL A 169 2.62 7.32 -3.28
CA VAL A 169 1.99 8.50 -3.90
C VAL A 169 1.21 9.35 -2.88
N PRO A 170 0.08 8.89 -2.31
CA PRO A 170 -0.64 9.68 -1.30
C PRO A 170 0.07 9.66 0.06
N PRO A 171 -0.29 10.58 0.98
CA PRO A 171 0.05 10.47 2.40
C PRO A 171 -0.42 9.13 3.00
N VAL A 172 0.37 8.57 3.91
CA VAL A 172 0.08 7.29 4.56
C VAL A 172 -0.12 7.47 6.06
N ILE A 173 -1.24 6.98 6.59
CA ILE A 173 -1.47 6.88 8.02
C ILE A 173 -1.01 5.51 8.50
N LEU A 174 -0.12 5.50 9.49
CA LEU A 174 0.35 4.27 10.14
C LEU A 174 -0.47 4.04 11.40
N ILE A 175 -1.24 2.95 11.44
CA ILE A 175 -1.92 2.50 12.67
C ILE A 175 -0.93 1.63 13.45
N LEU A 176 -0.18 2.29 14.33
CA LEU A 176 0.94 1.68 15.03
C LEU A 176 0.51 0.98 16.32
N ASP A 177 0.87 -0.29 16.43
CA ASP A 177 0.85 -1.06 17.67
C ASP A 177 2.16 -1.87 17.83
N PHE A 178 2.28 -2.64 18.90
CA PHE A 178 3.47 -3.49 19.11
C PHE A 178 3.63 -4.60 18.06
N GLN A 179 2.54 -5.08 17.47
CA GLN A 179 2.58 -6.12 16.44
C GLN A 179 3.00 -5.57 15.08
N TYR A 180 2.72 -4.31 14.79
CA TYR A 180 3.14 -3.59 13.59
C TYR A 180 4.65 -3.69 13.42
N LEU A 181 5.40 -3.40 14.49
CA LEU A 181 6.86 -3.46 14.51
C LEU A 181 7.43 -4.87 14.30
N ALA A 182 6.63 -5.92 14.52
CA ALA A 182 7.05 -7.31 14.38
C ALA A 182 6.79 -7.91 12.98
N ARG A 183 6.09 -7.19 12.08
CA ARG A 183 5.68 -7.72 10.77
C ARG A 183 6.40 -7.02 9.63
N PHE A 184 6.88 -7.81 8.67
CA PHE A 184 7.61 -7.28 7.52
C PHE A 184 6.78 -6.31 6.66
N TRP A 185 5.57 -6.70 6.27
CA TRP A 185 4.76 -5.94 5.31
C TRP A 185 4.42 -4.53 5.80
N PRO A 186 3.85 -4.31 7.00
CA PRO A 186 3.59 -2.96 7.49
C PRO A 186 4.87 -2.11 7.60
N ASN A 187 6.00 -2.71 8.02
CA ASN A 187 7.27 -1.98 8.05
C ASN A 187 7.76 -1.58 6.65
N PHE A 188 7.53 -2.42 5.64
CA PHE A 188 7.87 -2.08 4.25
C PHE A 188 6.98 -0.96 3.71
N GLU A 189 5.68 -1.00 3.99
CA GLU A 189 4.71 0.06 3.66
C GLU A 189 5.09 1.39 4.32
N ALA A 190 5.43 1.37 5.62
CA ALA A 190 5.95 2.53 6.32
C ALA A 190 7.23 3.05 5.64
N TYR A 191 8.19 2.17 5.33
CA TYR A 191 9.42 2.56 4.62
C TYR A 191 9.12 3.29 3.31
N LEU A 192 8.18 2.78 2.49
CA LEU A 192 7.76 3.41 1.23
C LEU A 192 7.16 4.80 1.46
N SER A 193 6.34 4.97 2.50
CA SER A 193 5.72 6.26 2.83
C SER A 193 6.72 7.36 3.16
N TYR A 194 7.94 6.98 3.57
CA TYR A 194 9.04 7.91 3.84
C TYR A 194 9.94 8.16 2.62
N GLN A 195 9.53 7.79 1.40
CA GLN A 195 10.32 8.00 0.18
C GLN A 195 9.72 9.03 -0.78
N ASP A 196 10.57 9.93 -1.29
CA ASP A 196 10.38 10.74 -2.50
C ASP A 196 10.66 9.93 -3.77
N VAL A 197 9.67 9.87 -4.65
CA VAL A 197 9.83 9.34 -6.01
C VAL A 197 10.53 10.41 -6.83
N THR A 198 11.67 10.09 -7.44
CA THR A 198 12.41 11.00 -8.32
C THR A 198 12.77 10.30 -9.62
N PRO A 199 13.11 11.03 -10.70
CA PRO A 199 13.57 10.42 -11.95
C PRO A 199 14.79 9.50 -11.80
N THR A 200 15.53 9.65 -10.71
CA THR A 200 16.72 8.83 -10.39
C THR A 200 16.44 7.70 -9.39
N GLY A 201 15.16 7.44 -9.06
CA GLY A 201 14.74 6.45 -8.08
C GLY A 201 14.24 7.07 -6.77
N LEU A 202 14.11 6.23 -5.73
CA LEU A 202 13.60 6.62 -4.42
C LEU A 202 14.68 7.34 -3.60
N LYS A 203 14.30 8.41 -2.91
CA LYS A 203 15.14 9.15 -1.96
C LYS A 203 14.37 9.34 -0.65
N PRO A 204 15.04 9.47 0.51
CA PRO A 204 14.34 9.83 1.74
C PRO A 204 13.53 11.12 1.58
N ALA A 205 12.28 11.10 2.03
CA ALA A 205 11.38 12.24 1.95
C ALA A 205 11.91 13.41 2.77
N LYS A 206 11.87 14.61 2.20
CA LYS A 206 12.39 15.82 2.89
C LYS A 206 11.49 16.32 4.02
N ALA A 207 10.22 15.93 4.01
CA ALA A 207 9.23 16.23 5.04
C ALA A 207 8.19 15.11 5.10
N LEU A 208 7.47 15.01 6.21
CA LEU A 208 6.25 14.21 6.29
C LEU A 208 5.23 14.80 5.31
N ARG A 209 4.64 13.94 4.47
CA ARG A 209 3.59 14.32 3.52
C ARG A 209 2.22 14.20 4.16
#